data_AF-A0A7K3PLJ3-F1
#
_entry.id   AF-A0A7K3PLJ3-F1
#
_cell.length_a   1.000
_cell.length_b   1.000
_cell.length_c   1.000
_cell.angle_alpha   90.00
_cell.angle_beta   90.00
_cell.angle_gamma   90.00
#
_symmetry.space_group_name_H-M   'P 1'
#
loop_
_entity.id
_entity.type
_entity.pdbx_description
1 polymer ?
#
loop_
_entity_poly.entity_id
_entity_poly.type
_entity_poly.pdbx_seq_one_letter_code
_entity_poly.pdbx_strand_id
1 'polypeptide(L)'
;MIRTGGVDRAVEISAAGRLEVRITTADVGKRVSVRRLSDTGVAGGRFTDTVGVLTSWTDGVLLITRKSGESVRVAESDLVAGKVVPAAPARRRGPAASYEELARVAARAWPPVESERLGGWE
;
A
#
# COMPACT_ATOMS: atom_id res chain seq x y z
N MET A 1 -28.44 -19.71 20.02
CA MET A 1 -27.41 -19.23 20.96
C MET A 1 -26.06 -19.37 20.26
N ILE A 2 -25.56 -18.30 19.63
CA ILE A 2 -24.30 -18.32 18.88
C ILE A 2 -23.20 -17.91 19.87
N ARG A 3 -22.21 -18.77 20.10
CA ARG A 3 -21.00 -18.43 20.87
C ARG A 3 -20.12 -17.53 20.01
N THR A 4 -20.03 -16.26 20.36
CA THR A 4 -18.98 -15.34 19.91
C THR A 4 -17.68 -15.70 20.64
N GLY A 5 -16.83 -16.50 20.00
CA GLY A 5 -15.44 -16.71 20.43
C GLY A 5 -14.63 -15.43 20.25
N GLY A 6 -13.82 -15.09 21.25
CA GLY A 6 -13.19 -13.78 21.44
C GLY A 6 -12.25 -13.34 20.31
N VAL A 7 -12.30 -12.04 20.06
CA VAL A 7 -11.49 -11.26 19.10
C VAL A 7 -10.09 -10.90 19.63
N ASP A 8 -9.67 -11.43 20.79
CA ASP A 8 -8.42 -11.05 21.47
C ASP A 8 -7.20 -11.90 21.10
N ARG A 9 -7.28 -12.79 20.11
CA ARG A 9 -6.07 -13.42 19.57
C ARG A 9 -5.45 -12.51 18.51
N ALA A 10 -4.34 -11.88 18.88
CA ALA A 10 -3.43 -11.27 17.93
C ALA A 10 -3.07 -12.31 16.86
N VAL A 11 -3.39 -12.01 15.60
CA VAL A 11 -2.95 -12.81 14.46
C VAL A 11 -1.45 -12.59 14.31
N GLU A 12 -0.65 -13.58 14.67
CA GLU A 12 0.79 -13.57 14.38
C GLU A 12 1.01 -13.83 12.88
N ILE A 13 1.21 -12.76 12.13
CA ILE A 13 1.68 -12.85 10.74
C ILE A 13 3.21 -12.88 10.77
N SER A 14 3.79 -14.07 10.79
CA SER A 14 5.24 -14.27 10.62
C SER A 14 5.61 -14.15 9.14
N ALA A 15 5.65 -12.93 8.62
CA ALA A 15 6.27 -12.66 7.33
C ALA A 15 7.79 -12.71 7.51
N ALA A 16 8.43 -13.80 7.05
CA ALA A 16 9.89 -13.89 6.93
C ALA A 16 10.39 -12.98 5.78
N GLY A 17 10.23 -11.68 5.95
CA GLY A 17 10.76 -10.67 5.04
C GLY A 17 12.14 -10.22 5.48
N ARG A 18 13.11 -10.20 4.57
CA ARG A 18 14.43 -9.59 4.83
C ARG A 18 14.29 -8.07 4.84
N LEU A 19 14.68 -7.44 5.94
CA LEU A 19 14.85 -5.99 6.02
C LEU A 19 16.08 -5.61 5.19
N GLU A 20 15.86 -4.79 4.16
CA GLU A 20 16.91 -4.40 3.21
C GLU A 20 16.69 -2.96 2.72
N VAL A 21 17.77 -2.18 2.70
CA VAL A 21 17.81 -0.82 2.17
C VAL A 21 18.43 -0.87 0.77
N ARG A 22 17.62 -0.65 -0.26
CA ARG A 22 18.01 -0.61 -1.68
C ARG A 22 18.02 0.80 -2.28
N ILE A 23 17.71 1.80 -1.46
CA ILE A 23 17.74 3.21 -1.86
C ILE A 23 19.07 3.83 -1.48
N THR A 24 19.48 4.85 -2.21
CA THR A 24 20.69 5.64 -1.98
C THR A 24 20.39 7.13 -2.13
N THR A 25 21.38 7.98 -1.88
CA THR A 25 21.29 9.42 -2.16
C THR A 25 20.96 9.73 -3.62
N ALA A 26 21.31 8.85 -4.56
CA ALA A 26 20.98 8.98 -5.98
C ALA A 26 19.47 8.80 -6.29
N ASP A 27 18.67 8.40 -5.30
CA ASP A 27 17.22 8.27 -5.42
C ASP A 27 16.47 9.52 -4.95
N VAL A 28 17.16 10.60 -4.58
CA VAL A 28 16.52 11.90 -4.34
C VAL A 28 15.70 12.32 -5.57
N GLY A 29 14.49 12.81 -5.32
CA GLY A 29 13.47 13.12 -6.33
C GLY A 29 12.59 11.93 -6.70
N LYS A 30 12.95 10.69 -6.34
CA LYS A 30 12.12 9.51 -6.62
C LYS A 30 11.13 9.25 -5.49
N ARG A 31 10.03 8.57 -5.83
CA ARG A 31 9.11 8.02 -4.83
C ARG A 31 9.74 6.81 -4.18
N VAL A 32 9.71 6.76 -2.86
CA VAL A 32 10.27 5.66 -2.06
C VAL A 32 9.24 5.16 -1.04
N SER A 33 9.44 3.92 -0.59
CA SER A 33 8.82 3.37 0.60
C SER A 33 9.95 3.00 1.55
N VAL A 34 9.91 3.55 2.75
CA VAL A 34 10.88 3.27 3.80
C VAL A 34 10.18 2.68 5.01
N ARG A 35 10.89 1.82 5.72
CA ARG A 35 10.53 1.33 7.04
C ARG A 35 11.59 1.81 8.02
N ARG A 36 11.14 2.44 9.10
CA ARG A 36 12.02 2.87 10.21
C ARG A 36 11.63 2.25 11.53
N LEU A 37 12.60 2.11 12.42
CA LEU A 37 12.36 1.91 13.84
C LEU A 37 11.91 3.25 14.46
N SER A 38 10.85 3.25 15.28
CA SER A 38 10.24 4.49 15.81
C SER A 38 10.49 4.71 17.30
N ASP A 39 10.88 3.66 18.02
CA ASP A 39 11.22 3.69 19.45
C ASP A 39 12.57 2.98 19.64
N THR A 40 13.66 3.70 19.36
CA THR A 40 15.02 3.24 19.64
C THR A 40 15.24 3.20 21.16
N GLY A 41 15.25 2.01 21.76
CA GLY A 41 15.60 1.82 23.18
C GLY A 41 14.55 1.16 24.07
N VAL A 42 13.35 0.86 23.55
CA VAL A 42 12.34 0.09 24.28
C VAL A 42 12.32 -1.34 23.75
N ALA A 43 12.34 -2.33 24.65
CA ALA A 43 12.17 -3.74 24.25
C ALA A 43 10.82 -3.90 23.53
N GLY A 44 10.86 -4.28 22.25
CA GLY A 44 9.67 -4.32 21.38
C GLY A 44 9.49 -3.09 20.46
N GLY A 45 10.58 -2.42 20.07
CA GLY A 45 10.56 -1.25 19.20
C GLY A 45 9.63 -1.39 17.98
N ARG A 46 8.85 -0.34 17.71
CA ARG A 46 7.83 -0.34 16.67
C ARG A 46 8.39 0.05 15.31
N PHE A 47 8.00 -0.69 14.28
CA PHE A 47 8.27 -0.30 12.89
C PHE A 47 7.17 0.62 12.37
N THR A 48 7.57 1.69 11.68
CA THR A 48 6.65 2.57 10.96
C THR A 48 7.08 2.67 9.50
N ASP A 49 6.12 2.56 8.60
CA ASP A 49 6.34 2.73 7.17
C ASP A 49 5.99 4.15 6.74
N THR A 50 6.78 4.72 5.83
CA THR A 50 6.50 6.01 5.19
C THR A 50 6.69 5.89 3.68
N VAL A 51 5.72 6.40 2.93
CA VAL A 51 5.75 6.46 1.47
C VAL A 51 5.65 7.92 1.05
N GLY A 52 6.57 8.35 0.19
CA GLY A 52 6.63 9.72 -0.29
C GLY A 52 7.77 9.93 -1.27
N VAL A 53 8.04 11.17 -1.65
CA VAL A 53 9.20 11.53 -2.45
C VAL A 53 10.39 11.75 -1.51
N LEU A 54 11.52 11.11 -1.78
CA LEU A 54 12.77 11.40 -1.07
C LEU A 54 13.27 12.76 -1.54
N THR A 55 13.11 13.80 -0.72
CA THR A 55 13.45 15.19 -1.09
C THR A 55 14.84 15.61 -0.65
N SER A 56 15.41 14.94 0.35
CA SER A 56 16.82 15.10 0.75
C SER A 56 17.34 13.83 1.40
N TRP A 57 18.64 13.60 1.28
CA TRP A 57 19.39 12.66 2.10
C TRP A 57 20.76 13.25 2.34
N THR A 58 20.93 13.92 3.47
CA THR A 58 22.16 14.58 3.88
C THR A 58 22.34 14.44 5.39
N ASP A 59 23.58 14.47 5.86
CA ASP A 59 23.91 14.50 7.30
C ASP A 59 23.23 13.38 8.11
N GLY A 60 23.12 12.18 7.53
CA GLY A 60 22.49 11.02 8.16
C GLY A 60 20.98 11.14 8.34
N VAL A 61 20.30 12.04 7.61
CA VAL A 61 18.85 12.25 7.70
C VAL A 61 18.22 12.24 6.31
N LEU A 62 17.18 11.42 6.17
CA LEU A 62 16.31 11.40 5.00
C LEU A 62 15.10 12.33 5.25
N LEU A 63 14.78 13.15 4.25
CA LEU A 63 13.54 13.91 4.18
C LEU A 63 12.61 13.27 3.16
N ILE A 64 11.41 12.92 3.60
CA ILE A 64 10.39 12.31 2.74
C ILE A 64 9.13 13.15 2.77
N THR A 65 8.78 13.73 1.62
CA THR A 65 7.53 14.48 1.46
C THR A 65 6.41 13.53 1.05
N ARG A 66 5.41 13.39 1.91
CA ARG A 66 4.21 12.59 1.69
C ARG A 66 3.33 13.25 0.63
N LYS A 67 2.38 12.46 0.11
CA LYS A 67 1.36 12.97 -0.83
C LYS A 67 0.54 14.14 -0.25
N SER A 68 0.38 14.19 1.08
CA SER A 68 -0.30 15.28 1.79
C SER A 68 0.49 16.60 1.80
N GLY A 69 1.76 16.59 1.40
CA GLY A 69 2.69 17.72 1.55
C GLY A 69 3.46 17.71 2.86
N GLU A 70 3.08 16.88 3.83
CA GLU A 70 3.82 16.70 5.08
C GLU A 70 5.21 16.12 4.81
N SER A 71 6.25 16.71 5.43
CA SER A 71 7.62 16.20 5.34
C SER A 71 8.01 15.44 6.61
N VAL A 72 8.43 14.19 6.44
CA VAL A 72 8.87 13.31 7.52
C VAL A 72 10.40 13.23 7.53
N ARG A 73 11.00 13.47 8.70
CA ARG A 73 12.42 13.23 8.96
C ARG A 73 12.64 11.80 9.43
N VAL A 74 13.59 11.09 8.82
CA VAL A 74 14.00 9.74 9.21
C VAL A 74 15.51 9.73 9.41
N ALA A 75 15.97 9.38 10.60
CA ALA A 75 17.40 9.16 10.83
C ALA A 75 17.85 7.92 10.07
N GLU A 76 19.01 7.99 9.42
CA GLU A 76 19.60 6.88 8.67
C GLU A 76 19.88 5.68 9.58
N SER A 77 20.22 5.93 10.86
CA SER A 77 20.39 4.90 11.89
C SER A 77 19.13 4.07 12.15
N ASP A 78 17.95 4.64 11.89
CA ASP A 78 16.67 4.01 12.18
C ASP A 78 16.09 3.31 10.94
N LEU A 79 16.71 3.51 9.77
CA LEU A 79 16.25 2.98 8.49
C LEU A 79 16.59 1.49 8.38
N VAL A 80 15.58 0.63 8.41
CA VAL A 80 15.77 -0.82 8.33
C VAL A 80 15.43 -1.39 6.97
N ALA A 81 14.56 -0.73 6.21
CA ALA A 81 14.27 -1.11 4.84
C ALA A 81 13.91 0.10 3.99
N GLY A 82 14.24 0.02 2.70
CA GLY A 82 13.95 1.08 1.75
C GLY A 82 13.95 0.58 0.32
N LYS A 83 12.94 0.96 -0.46
CA LYS A 83 12.90 0.68 -1.90
C LYS A 83 12.34 1.85 -2.67
N VAL A 84 12.81 2.02 -3.91
CA VAL A 84 12.15 2.90 -4.88
C VAL A 84 10.78 2.31 -5.23
N VAL A 85 9.77 3.17 -5.26
CA VAL A 85 8.40 2.83 -5.64
C VAL A 85 8.12 3.49 -6.99
N PRO A 86 7.67 2.75 -8.01
CA PRO A 86 7.25 3.35 -9.26
C PRO A 86 6.23 4.47 -9.05
N ALA A 87 6.25 5.48 -9.93
CA ALA A 87 5.22 6.50 -9.93
C ALA A 87 3.84 5.85 -10.00
N ALA A 88 2.83 6.48 -9.38
CA ALA A 88 1.46 6.01 -9.52
C ALA A 88 1.14 5.94 -11.03
N PRO A 89 0.66 4.79 -11.55
CA PRO A 89 0.31 4.69 -12.95
C PRO A 89 -0.64 5.83 -13.33
N ALA A 90 -0.47 6.37 -14.54
CA ALA A 90 -1.44 7.31 -15.08
C ALA A 90 -2.83 6.68 -14.94
N ARG A 91 -3.77 7.40 -14.32
CA ARG A 91 -5.15 6.93 -14.18
C ARG A 91 -5.67 6.70 -15.59
N ARG A 92 -5.82 5.43 -15.97
CA ARG A 92 -6.54 5.08 -17.19
C ARG A 92 -7.97 5.54 -16.97
N ARG A 93 -8.52 6.27 -17.95
CA ARG A 93 -9.96 6.49 -18.00
C ARG A 93 -10.61 5.11 -17.96
N GLY A 94 -11.71 4.98 -17.20
CA GLY A 94 -12.47 3.73 -17.15
C GLY A 94 -12.81 3.22 -18.56
N PRO A 95 -13.24 1.97 -18.68
CA PRO A 95 -13.68 1.44 -19.98
C PRO A 95 -14.67 2.40 -20.63
N ALA A 96 -14.59 2.54 -21.96
CA ALA A 96 -15.57 3.34 -22.71
C ALA A 96 -17.00 2.78 -22.59
N ALA A 97 -17.11 1.50 -22.20
CA ALA A 97 -18.37 0.84 -21.93
C ALA A 97 -19.09 1.44 -20.72
N SER A 98 -20.39 1.63 -20.89
CA SER A 98 -21.33 1.94 -19.82
C SER A 98 -21.43 0.79 -18.83
N TYR A 99 -21.95 1.09 -17.63
CA TYR A 99 -22.24 0.08 -16.62
C TYR A 99 -23.17 -1.03 -17.17
N GLU A 100 -24.20 -0.68 -17.95
CA GLU A 100 -25.14 -1.66 -18.50
C GLU A 100 -24.46 -2.64 -19.46
N GLU A 101 -23.55 -2.17 -20.30
CA GLU A 101 -22.77 -3.03 -21.20
C GLU A 101 -21.87 -3.97 -20.40
N LEU A 102 -21.21 -3.46 -19.35
CA LEU A 102 -20.37 -4.29 -18.49
C LEU A 102 -21.17 -5.32 -17.68
N ALA A 103 -22.33 -4.94 -17.17
CA ALA A 103 -23.21 -5.83 -16.42
C ALA A 103 -23.67 -7.02 -17.27
N ARG A 104 -24.08 -6.77 -18.53
CA ARG A 104 -24.46 -7.82 -19.49
C ARG A 104 -23.30 -8.77 -19.81
N VAL A 105 -22.07 -8.25 -19.92
CA VAL A 105 -20.89 -9.10 -20.15
C VAL A 105 -20.54 -9.92 -18.91
N ALA A 106 -20.58 -9.31 -17.72
CA ALA A 106 -20.25 -9.99 -16.47
C ALA A 106 -21.22 -11.13 -16.12
N ALA A 107 -22.51 -10.98 -16.42
CA ALA A 107 -23.53 -12.02 -16.22
C ALA A 107 -23.20 -13.34 -16.95
N ARG A 108 -22.47 -13.28 -18.06
CA ARG A 108 -22.06 -14.48 -18.82
C ARG A 108 -21.00 -15.33 -18.14
N ALA A 109 -20.30 -14.78 -17.14
CA ALA A 109 -19.28 -15.54 -16.41
C ALA A 109 -19.89 -16.60 -15.48
N TRP A 110 -21.16 -16.43 -15.10
CA TRP A 110 -21.90 -17.37 -14.25
C TRP A 110 -23.39 -17.33 -14.61
N PRO A 111 -23.80 -17.98 -15.70
CA PRO A 111 -25.20 -17.94 -16.13
C PRO A 111 -26.08 -18.75 -15.17
N PRO A 112 -27.28 -18.26 -14.85
CA PRO A 112 -28.28 -19.07 -14.17
C PRO A 112 -28.79 -20.20 -15.09
N VAL A 113 -29.43 -21.21 -14.50
CA VAL A 113 -30.03 -22.32 -15.26
C VAL A 113 -31.22 -21.85 -16.09
N GLU A 114 -31.95 -20.84 -15.59
CA GLU A 114 -33.09 -20.21 -16.24
C GLU A 114 -32.86 -18.69 -16.26
N SER A 115 -33.15 -18.05 -17.40
CA SER A 115 -33.05 -16.60 -17.58
C SER A 115 -34.16 -16.11 -18.50
N GLU A 116 -34.78 -14.98 -18.16
CA GLU A 116 -35.82 -14.34 -18.96
C GLU A 116 -35.58 -12.83 -19.02
N ARG A 117 -35.89 -12.23 -20.18
CA ARG A 117 -35.74 -10.80 -20.37
C ARG A 117 -36.92 -10.01 -19.82
N LEU A 118 -36.64 -9.16 -18.83
CA LEU A 118 -37.63 -8.28 -18.19
C LEU A 118 -37.34 -6.82 -18.54
N GLY A 119 -37.80 -6.42 -19.72
CA GLY A 119 -37.57 -5.06 -20.25
C GLY A 119 -36.09 -4.78 -20.50
N GLY A 120 -35.52 -3.84 -19.72
CA GLY A 120 -34.08 -3.53 -19.75
C GLY A 120 -33.22 -4.50 -18.94
N TRP A 121 -33.83 -5.44 -18.23
CA TRP A 121 -33.18 -6.43 -17.39
C TRP A 121 -33.18 -7.79 -18.09
N GLU A 122 -32.18 -8.59 -17.78
CA GLU A 122 -31.99 -9.97 -18.24
C GLU A 122 -31.59 -10.82 -17.03
#